data_AF-A0A846QC70-F1
#
_entry.id   AF-A0A846QC70-F1
#
_cell.length_a   1.000
_cell.length_b   1.000
_cell.length_c   1.000
_cell.angle_alpha   90.00
_cell.angle_beta   90.00
_cell.angle_gamma   90.00
#
_symmetry.space_group_name_H-M   'P 1'
#
loop_
_entity.id
_entity.type
_entity.pdbx_description
1 polymer ?
#
loop_
_entity_poly.entity_id
_entity_poly.type
_entity_poly.pdbx_seq_one_letter_code
_entity_poly.pdbx_strand_id
1 'polypeptide(L)'
;MSSVKNVIKDNYNMMLLKDYLREAIKEAGFSHAEISKTPTGTRVALHVTRPGIVIGRKGSGIRELTEKLSTDFGLKNPQISVNEIEKPELSPSVMCNRMAAHLERGTAFRRATMWTLKQIMEGGAMGVQITISGKLRGDRSAFEKHTAGVLPRAGHHAEVIVAEDIAHVNTAMGLIGIRIRIARKEKFVPEFELKKVQKEKPKQKKAKVEEIEVEGAKVEVVKTDEEKAKAKTESEQIALEEEKMKSIETLEEEEEKLK
;
A
#
# COMPACT_ATOMS: atom_id res chain seq x y z
N MET A 1 -22.02 -17.43 -30.77
CA MET A 1 -21.16 -18.07 -29.74
C MET A 1 -21.82 -17.91 -28.37
N SER A 2 -21.70 -18.90 -27.49
CA SER A 2 -22.19 -18.79 -26.10
C SER A 2 -21.43 -17.67 -25.35
N SER A 3 -22.11 -16.96 -24.44
CA SER A 3 -21.53 -15.89 -23.62
C SER A 3 -20.24 -16.31 -22.93
N VAL A 4 -20.16 -17.57 -22.47
CA VAL A 4 -18.96 -18.12 -21.81
C VAL A 4 -17.78 -18.19 -22.77
N LYS A 5 -18.01 -18.64 -24.02
CA LYS A 5 -16.94 -18.72 -25.03
C LYS A 5 -16.41 -17.33 -25.40
N ASN A 6 -17.27 -16.32 -25.43
CA ASN A 6 -16.86 -14.94 -25.70
C ASN A 6 -15.97 -14.40 -24.59
N VAL A 7 -16.35 -14.58 -23.32
CA VAL A 7 -15.56 -14.13 -22.16
C VAL A 7 -14.18 -14.79 -22.15
N ILE A 8 -14.11 -16.11 -22.40
CA ILE A 8 -12.84 -16.84 -22.43
C ILE A 8 -11.95 -16.31 -23.56
N LYS A 9 -12.50 -16.12 -24.77
CA LYS A 9 -11.76 -15.59 -25.92
C LYS A 9 -11.25 -14.16 -25.65
N ASP A 10 -12.08 -13.33 -25.03
CA ASP A 10 -11.70 -11.96 -24.68
C ASP A 10 -10.56 -11.93 -23.66
N ASN A 11 -10.63 -12.76 -22.62
CA ASN A 11 -9.56 -12.87 -21.62
C ASN A 11 -8.26 -13.40 -22.22
N TYR A 12 -8.35 -14.39 -23.11
CA TYR A 12 -7.19 -14.92 -23.83
C TYR A 12 -6.50 -13.83 -24.67
N ASN A 13 -7.27 -13.06 -25.43
CA ASN A 13 -6.75 -11.96 -26.22
C ASN A 13 -6.13 -10.87 -25.33
N MET A 14 -6.73 -10.56 -24.18
CA MET A 14 -6.17 -9.61 -23.21
C MET A 14 -4.86 -10.09 -22.59
N MET A 15 -4.72 -11.39 -22.33
CA MET A 15 -3.48 -11.99 -21.82
C MET A 15 -2.35 -11.83 -22.83
N LEU A 16 -2.58 -12.26 -24.09
CA LEU A 16 -1.60 -12.12 -25.17
C LEU A 16 -1.19 -10.66 -25.39
N LEU A 17 -2.16 -9.74 -25.30
CA LEU A 17 -1.89 -8.32 -25.44
C LEU A 17 -0.98 -7.79 -24.33
N LYS A 18 -1.23 -8.20 -23.08
CA LYS A 18 -0.41 -7.78 -21.93
C LYS A 18 1.01 -8.32 -22.04
N ASP A 19 1.19 -9.55 -22.49
CA ASP A 19 2.53 -10.14 -22.69
C ASP A 19 3.28 -9.42 -23.81
N TYR A 20 2.60 -9.16 -24.93
CA TYR A 20 3.18 -8.38 -26.02
C TYR A 20 3.60 -6.96 -25.57
N LEU A 21 2.74 -6.24 -24.84
CA LEU A 21 3.05 -4.90 -24.34
C LEU A 21 4.20 -4.91 -23.34
N ARG A 22 4.30 -5.96 -22.51
CA ARG A 22 5.39 -6.13 -21.55
C ARG A 22 6.74 -6.29 -22.25
N GLU A 23 6.79 -7.01 -23.37
CA GLU A 23 8.01 -7.18 -24.17
C GLU A 23 8.35 -5.94 -24.99
N ALA A 24 7.37 -5.41 -25.74
CA ALA A 24 7.57 -4.26 -26.63
C ALA A 24 7.98 -2.98 -25.86
N ILE A 25 7.48 -2.82 -24.63
CA ILE A 25 7.66 -1.60 -23.81
C ILE A 25 8.60 -1.87 -22.61
N LYS A 26 9.43 -2.92 -22.68
CA LYS A 26 10.39 -3.26 -21.61
C LYS A 26 11.30 -2.07 -21.26
N GLU A 27 11.75 -1.32 -22.27
CA GLU A 27 12.64 -0.18 -22.06
C GLU A 27 11.98 1.01 -21.36
N ALA A 28 10.70 1.29 -21.62
CA ALA A 28 10.02 2.44 -21.01
C ALA A 28 9.60 2.19 -19.54
N GLY A 29 9.82 0.98 -19.02
CA GLY A 29 9.43 0.57 -17.68
C GLY A 29 7.94 0.39 -17.56
N PHE A 30 7.42 -0.64 -18.24
CA PHE A 30 6.01 -1.04 -18.18
C PHE A 30 5.62 -1.56 -16.80
N SER A 31 4.47 -1.12 -16.28
CA SER A 31 3.89 -1.64 -15.03
C SER A 31 2.58 -2.38 -15.26
N HIS A 32 1.57 -1.69 -15.80
CA HIS A 32 0.27 -2.29 -16.07
C HIS A 32 -0.40 -1.62 -17.27
N ALA A 33 -1.32 -2.35 -17.89
CA ALA A 33 -2.17 -1.85 -18.96
C ALA A 33 -3.64 -2.07 -18.60
N GLU A 34 -4.40 -0.99 -18.61
CA GLU A 34 -5.86 -1.01 -18.48
C GLU A 34 -6.48 -0.95 -19.87
N ILE A 35 -7.35 -1.92 -20.17
CA ILE A 35 -7.97 -2.05 -21.49
C ILE A 35 -9.47 -1.91 -21.31
N SER A 36 -10.04 -0.88 -21.92
CA SER A 36 -11.47 -0.62 -21.92
C SER A 36 -12.02 -0.76 -23.33
N LYS A 37 -12.90 -1.74 -23.55
CA LYS A 37 -13.59 -1.93 -24.84
C LYS A 37 -14.85 -1.07 -24.85
N THR A 38 -14.90 -0.09 -25.74
CA THR A 38 -16.13 0.68 -26.02
C THR A 38 -16.70 0.27 -27.38
N PRO A 39 -17.99 0.49 -27.65
CA PRO A 39 -18.58 0.17 -28.95
C PRO A 39 -17.88 0.89 -30.12
N THR A 40 -17.35 2.09 -29.87
CA THR A 40 -16.67 2.93 -30.86
C THR A 40 -15.20 2.54 -31.09
N GLY A 41 -14.55 1.95 -30.08
CA GLY A 41 -13.14 1.56 -30.18
C GLY A 41 -12.57 1.01 -28.87
N THR A 42 -11.32 0.58 -28.90
CA THR A 42 -10.64 0.05 -27.70
C THR A 42 -9.70 1.11 -27.13
N ARG A 43 -9.93 1.54 -25.89
CA ARG A 43 -9.03 2.44 -25.17
C ARG A 43 -8.02 1.61 -24.38
N VAL A 44 -6.73 1.83 -24.63
CA VAL A 44 -5.63 1.18 -23.92
C VAL A 44 -4.87 2.24 -23.13
N ALA A 45 -4.99 2.22 -21.81
CA ALA A 45 -4.21 3.09 -20.93
C ALA A 45 -2.97 2.34 -20.44
N LEU A 46 -1.80 2.83 -20.84
CA LEU A 46 -0.50 2.27 -20.49
C LEU A 46 0.08 3.05 -19.32
N HIS A 47 0.42 2.35 -18.24
CA HIS A 47 1.12 2.93 -17.10
C HIS A 47 2.61 2.63 -17.21
N VAL A 48 3.41 3.68 -17.40
CA VAL A 48 4.85 3.58 -17.66
C VAL A 48 5.64 4.58 -16.84
N THR A 49 6.92 4.29 -16.61
CA THR A 49 7.83 5.23 -15.93
C THR A 49 8.35 6.34 -16.83
N ARG A 50 8.51 6.05 -18.13
CA ARG A 50 9.09 7.00 -19.09
C ARG A 50 8.19 7.14 -20.32
N PRO A 51 7.13 7.98 -20.26
CA PRO A 51 6.20 8.18 -21.38
C PRO A 51 6.88 8.56 -22.70
N GLY A 52 7.95 9.37 -22.64
CA GLY A 52 8.65 9.85 -23.83
C GLY A 52 9.21 8.73 -24.72
N ILE A 53 9.65 7.62 -24.14
CA ILE A 53 10.16 6.46 -24.90
C ILE A 53 9.02 5.76 -25.65
N VAL A 54 7.83 5.68 -25.05
CA VAL A 54 6.64 5.06 -25.68
C VAL A 54 6.11 5.90 -26.83
N ILE A 55 6.09 7.23 -26.67
CA ILE A 55 5.63 8.16 -27.72
C ILE A 55 6.59 8.11 -28.92
N GLY A 56 7.90 8.05 -28.67
CA GLY A 56 8.93 8.05 -29.70
C GLY A 56 9.09 9.41 -30.39
N ARG A 57 9.93 9.45 -31.44
CA ARG A 57 10.22 10.71 -32.15
C ARG A 57 9.02 11.11 -33.01
N LYS A 58 8.48 12.32 -32.80
CA LYS A 58 7.29 12.84 -33.50
C LYS A 58 6.06 11.91 -33.43
N GLY A 59 5.95 11.10 -32.37
CA GLY A 59 4.84 10.16 -32.20
C GLY A 59 4.94 8.88 -33.04
N SER A 60 6.11 8.55 -33.59
CA SER A 60 6.31 7.33 -34.39
C SER A 60 5.99 6.06 -33.59
N GLY A 61 6.43 5.99 -32.32
CA GLY A 61 6.27 4.81 -31.47
C GLY A 61 4.80 4.48 -31.21
N ILE A 62 3.97 5.49 -30.92
CA ILE A 62 2.52 5.28 -30.75
C ILE A 62 1.86 4.84 -32.05
N ARG A 63 2.26 5.40 -33.21
CA ARG A 63 1.69 5.01 -34.50
C ARG A 63 2.00 3.55 -34.84
N GLU A 64 3.26 3.15 -34.69
CA GLU A 64 3.70 1.76 -34.88
C GLU A 64 2.97 0.81 -33.92
N LEU A 65 2.82 1.20 -32.65
CA LEU A 65 2.11 0.38 -31.67
C LEU A 65 0.61 0.27 -32.03
N THR A 66 -0.02 1.37 -32.45
CA THR A 66 -1.43 1.39 -32.87
C THR A 66 -1.66 0.49 -34.09
N GLU A 67 -0.76 0.52 -35.06
CA GLU A 67 -0.82 -0.32 -36.26
C GLU A 67 -0.68 -1.80 -35.91
N LYS A 68 0.30 -2.17 -35.09
CA LYS A 68 0.49 -3.56 -34.64
C LYS A 68 -0.70 -4.07 -33.81
N LEU A 69 -1.24 -3.23 -32.92
CA LEU A 69 -2.46 -3.55 -32.16
C LEU A 69 -3.68 -3.78 -33.05
N SER A 70 -3.79 -3.03 -34.14
CA SER A 70 -4.88 -3.20 -35.11
C SER A 70 -4.71 -4.48 -35.93
N THR A 71 -3.49 -4.76 -36.40
CA THR A 71 -3.18 -5.89 -37.29
C THR A 71 -3.17 -7.23 -36.56
N ASP A 72 -2.41 -7.33 -35.47
CA ASP A 72 -2.15 -8.61 -34.80
C ASP A 72 -3.31 -9.04 -33.90
N PHE A 73 -3.94 -8.07 -33.22
CA PHE A 73 -5.00 -8.33 -32.25
C PHE A 73 -6.41 -8.02 -32.78
N GLY A 74 -6.52 -7.48 -34.00
CA GLY A 74 -7.80 -7.16 -34.63
C GLY A 74 -8.64 -6.16 -33.85
N LEU A 75 -8.01 -5.28 -33.05
CA LEU A 75 -8.71 -4.30 -32.25
C LEU A 75 -9.31 -3.22 -33.15
N LYS A 76 -10.62 -2.98 -33.01
CA LYS A 76 -11.29 -1.88 -33.71
C LYS A 76 -10.82 -0.55 -33.12
N ASN A 77 -10.21 0.29 -33.95
CA ASN A 77 -9.77 1.65 -33.64
C ASN A 77 -9.11 1.77 -32.25
N PRO A 78 -7.89 1.22 -32.06
CA PRO A 78 -7.20 1.31 -30.79
C PRO A 78 -6.78 2.75 -30.49
N GLN A 79 -7.19 3.26 -29.33
CA GLN A 79 -6.77 4.55 -28.81
C GLN A 79 -5.83 4.33 -27.63
N ILE A 80 -4.56 4.67 -27.81
CA ILE A 80 -3.52 4.49 -26.80
C ILE A 80 -3.39 5.78 -25.98
N SER A 81 -3.55 5.67 -24.66
CA SER A 81 -3.28 6.73 -23.70
C SER A 81 -2.10 6.30 -22.84
N VAL A 82 -1.14 7.20 -22.61
CA VAL A 82 0.06 6.91 -21.82
C VAL A 82 0.00 7.73 -20.54
N ASN A 83 -0.03 7.04 -19.41
CA ASN A 83 -0.07 7.63 -18.08
C ASN A 83 1.26 7.34 -17.36
N GLU A 84 1.75 8.35 -16.64
CA GLU A 84 2.94 8.20 -15.80
C GLU A 84 2.59 7.54 -14.46
N ILE A 85 3.53 6.77 -13.91
CA ILE A 85 3.39 6.17 -12.59
C ILE A 85 4.00 7.10 -11.55
N GLU A 86 3.21 7.51 -10.55
CA GLU A 86 3.67 8.42 -9.48
C GLU A 86 4.84 7.86 -8.67
N LYS A 87 4.78 6.57 -8.30
CA LYS A 87 5.79 5.88 -7.48
C LYS A 87 6.28 4.61 -8.17
N PRO A 88 7.30 4.70 -9.05
CA PRO A 88 7.80 3.54 -9.79
C PRO A 88 8.40 2.46 -8.89
N GLU A 89 8.99 2.85 -7.76
CA GLU A 89 9.65 1.94 -6.81
C GLU A 89 8.68 0.94 -6.15
N LEU A 90 7.38 1.26 -6.08
CA LEU A 90 6.34 0.37 -5.53
C LEU A 90 5.78 -0.62 -6.56
N SER A 91 6.22 -0.54 -7.83
CA SER A 91 5.83 -1.48 -8.88
C SER A 91 6.88 -2.57 -9.06
N PRO A 92 6.56 -3.85 -8.77
CA PRO A 92 7.52 -4.94 -8.93
C PRO A 92 8.01 -5.11 -10.37
N SER A 93 7.15 -4.92 -11.38
CA SER A 93 7.52 -5.08 -12.80
C SER A 93 8.61 -4.12 -13.24
N VAL A 94 8.48 -2.85 -12.83
CA VAL A 94 9.46 -1.81 -13.12
C VAL A 94 10.79 -2.13 -12.45
N MET A 95 10.75 -2.54 -11.17
CA MET A 95 11.96 -2.86 -10.41
C MET A 95 12.66 -4.12 -10.89
N CYS A 96 11.90 -5.14 -11.31
CA CYS A 96 12.41 -6.33 -11.96
C CYS A 96 13.15 -5.98 -13.26
N ASN A 97 12.55 -5.15 -14.11
CA ASN A 97 13.17 -4.70 -15.36
C ASN A 97 14.43 -3.86 -15.12
N ARG A 98 14.42 -2.99 -14.11
CA ARG A 98 15.61 -2.19 -13.74
C ARG A 98 16.74 -3.09 -13.24
N MET A 99 16.43 -4.03 -12.35
CA MET A 99 17.43 -4.97 -11.83
C MET A 99 17.96 -5.91 -12.93
N ALA A 100 17.09 -6.34 -13.85
CA ALA A 100 17.48 -7.08 -15.04
C ALA A 100 18.52 -6.31 -15.87
N ALA A 101 18.26 -5.04 -16.17
CA ALA A 101 19.20 -4.20 -16.92
C ALA A 101 20.55 -4.04 -16.21
N HIS A 102 20.59 -4.02 -14.87
CA HIS A 102 21.85 -3.98 -14.11
C HIS A 102 22.65 -5.28 -14.24
N LEU A 103 21.98 -6.44 -14.22
CA LEU A 103 22.61 -7.73 -14.43
C LEU A 103 23.08 -7.93 -15.88
N GLU A 104 22.30 -7.47 -16.86
CA GLU A 104 22.68 -7.48 -18.29
C GLU A 104 23.96 -6.67 -18.54
N ARG A 105 24.14 -5.55 -17.82
CA ARG A 105 25.38 -4.74 -17.85
C ARG A 105 26.57 -5.38 -17.11
N GLY A 106 26.41 -6.53 -16.47
CA GLY A 106 27.47 -7.21 -15.74
C GLY A 106 27.71 -6.67 -14.31
N THR A 107 26.75 -5.97 -13.72
CA THR A 107 26.87 -5.57 -12.30
C THR A 107 26.79 -6.81 -11.42
N ALA A 108 27.66 -6.91 -10.40
CA ALA A 108 27.60 -7.99 -9.43
C ALA A 108 26.20 -8.12 -8.79
N PHE A 109 25.63 -9.33 -8.81
CA PHE A 109 24.23 -9.55 -8.43
C PHE A 109 23.91 -9.10 -6.99
N ARG A 110 24.83 -9.27 -6.04
CA ARG A 110 24.65 -8.79 -4.65
C ARG A 110 24.54 -7.26 -4.58
N ARG A 111 25.35 -6.56 -5.36
CA ARG A 111 25.33 -5.09 -5.42
C ARG A 111 24.02 -4.60 -6.02
N ALA A 112 23.60 -5.18 -7.15
CA ALA A 112 22.32 -4.86 -7.78
C ALA A 112 21.14 -5.12 -6.81
N THR A 113 21.18 -6.22 -6.06
CA THR A 113 20.13 -6.57 -5.09
C THR A 113 20.06 -5.59 -3.94
N MET A 114 21.19 -5.28 -3.31
CA MET A 114 21.23 -4.39 -2.15
C MET A 114 20.79 -2.96 -2.52
N TRP A 115 21.18 -2.50 -3.70
CA TRP A 115 20.73 -1.20 -4.21
C TRP A 115 19.22 -1.20 -4.46
N THR A 116 18.71 -2.19 -5.19
CA THR A 116 17.28 -2.32 -5.49
C THR A 116 16.45 -2.41 -4.20
N LEU A 117 16.90 -3.20 -3.23
CA LEU A 117 16.25 -3.34 -1.93
C LEU A 117 16.18 -1.99 -1.19
N LYS A 118 17.28 -1.23 -1.17
CA LYS A 118 17.31 0.10 -0.55
C LYS A 118 16.33 1.05 -1.24
N GLN A 119 16.32 1.09 -2.58
CA GLN A 119 15.42 1.96 -3.34
C GLN A 119 13.93 1.67 -3.05
N ILE A 120 13.54 0.39 -2.99
CA ILE A 120 12.14 0.03 -2.72
C ILE A 120 11.73 0.40 -1.28
N MET A 121 12.63 0.19 -0.30
CA MET A 121 12.36 0.59 1.08
C MET A 121 12.27 2.11 1.23
N GLU A 122 13.12 2.88 0.54
CA GLU A 122 13.08 4.35 0.49
C GLU A 122 11.81 4.86 -0.20
N GLY A 123 11.29 4.12 -1.19
CA GLY A 123 9.99 4.35 -1.82
C GLY A 123 8.78 4.12 -0.90
N GLY A 124 8.99 3.74 0.36
CA GLY A 124 7.92 3.61 1.37
C GLY A 124 7.19 2.27 1.36
N ALA A 125 7.81 1.21 0.85
CA ALA A 125 7.27 -0.14 0.95
C ALA A 125 7.19 -0.63 2.41
N MET A 126 6.20 -1.46 2.74
CA MET A 126 6.09 -2.09 4.06
C MET A 126 7.16 -3.18 4.24
N GLY A 127 7.48 -3.88 3.15
CA GLY A 127 8.54 -4.87 3.10
C GLY A 127 8.77 -5.40 1.70
N VAL A 128 9.94 -5.99 1.49
CA VAL A 128 10.44 -6.43 0.19
C VAL A 128 11.16 -7.76 0.34
N GLN A 129 10.93 -8.66 -0.59
CA GLN A 129 11.75 -9.84 -0.78
C GLN A 129 12.23 -9.90 -2.23
N ILE A 130 13.55 -9.95 -2.42
CA ILE A 130 14.19 -10.20 -3.71
C ILE A 130 14.77 -11.61 -3.67
N THR A 131 14.36 -12.45 -4.61
CA THR A 131 14.90 -13.79 -4.81
C THR A 131 15.58 -13.84 -6.16
N ILE A 132 16.85 -14.24 -6.17
CA ILE A 132 17.60 -14.46 -7.40
C ILE A 132 17.94 -15.93 -7.47
N SER A 133 17.67 -16.55 -8.62
CA SER A 133 17.94 -17.96 -8.88
C SER A 133 18.62 -18.13 -10.22
N GLY A 134 19.70 -18.91 -10.28
CA GLY A 134 20.40 -19.21 -11.53
C GLY A 134 21.86 -19.55 -11.31
N LYS A 135 22.67 -19.44 -12.37
CA LYS A 135 24.14 -19.61 -12.30
C LYS A 135 24.78 -18.31 -11.84
N LEU A 136 24.96 -18.15 -10.53
CA LEU A 136 25.39 -16.88 -9.93
C LEU A 136 26.90 -16.69 -9.82
N ARG A 137 27.63 -17.72 -9.37
CA ARG A 137 29.09 -17.66 -9.12
C ARG A 137 29.88 -18.74 -9.86
N GLY A 138 29.23 -19.83 -10.25
CA GLY A 138 29.87 -20.94 -10.96
C GLY A 138 28.85 -21.71 -11.76
N ASP A 139 29.24 -22.90 -12.22
CA ASP A 139 28.41 -23.70 -13.10
C ASP A 139 27.16 -24.28 -12.41
N ARG A 140 27.25 -24.52 -11.10
CA ARG A 140 26.11 -24.98 -10.29
C ARG A 140 25.12 -23.85 -10.06
N SER A 141 23.83 -24.16 -10.24
CA SER A 141 22.74 -23.24 -9.89
C SER A 141 22.68 -23.00 -8.38
N ALA A 142 22.49 -21.74 -8.01
CA ALA A 142 22.29 -21.29 -6.64
C ALA A 142 21.11 -20.33 -6.57
N PHE A 143 20.53 -20.19 -5.39
CA PHE A 143 19.53 -19.15 -5.13
C PHE A 143 19.94 -18.34 -3.89
N GLU A 144 19.72 -17.03 -3.93
CA GLU A 144 19.93 -16.12 -2.80
C GLU A 144 18.63 -15.34 -2.55
N LYS A 145 18.25 -15.20 -1.29
CA LYS A 145 17.04 -14.47 -0.86
C LYS A 145 17.48 -13.31 0.02
N HIS A 146 17.04 -12.11 -0.33
CA HIS A 146 17.25 -10.89 0.44
C HIS A 146 15.91 -10.30 0.84
N THR A 147 15.73 -10.06 2.13
CA THR A 147 14.47 -9.56 2.70
C THR A 147 14.72 -8.31 3.53
N ALA A 148 13.81 -7.34 3.47
CA ALA A 148 13.80 -6.19 4.34
C ALA A 148 12.36 -5.78 4.68
N GLY A 149 12.15 -5.22 5.87
CA GLY A 149 10.83 -4.84 6.36
C GLY A 149 9.92 -6.03 6.65
N VAL A 150 8.61 -5.79 6.61
CA VAL A 150 7.58 -6.79 6.94
C VAL A 150 6.88 -7.25 5.67
N LEU A 151 6.98 -8.54 5.38
CA LEU A 151 6.34 -9.16 4.21
C LEU A 151 5.37 -10.27 4.69
N PRO A 152 4.04 -10.06 4.59
CA PRO A 152 3.08 -11.13 4.84
C PRO A 152 3.20 -12.23 3.78
N ARG A 153 3.15 -13.49 4.20
CA ARG A 153 3.34 -14.65 3.31
C ARG A 153 2.10 -15.50 3.08
N ALA A 154 1.17 -15.51 4.03
CA ALA A 154 0.03 -16.41 4.04
C ALA A 154 -1.29 -15.63 4.18
N GLY A 155 -2.38 -16.26 3.73
CA GLY A 155 -3.74 -15.73 3.84
C GLY A 155 -4.10 -14.70 2.77
N HIS A 156 -5.37 -14.26 2.79
CA HIS A 156 -5.91 -13.29 1.83
C HIS A 156 -5.20 -11.93 1.89
N HIS A 157 -4.74 -11.52 3.08
CA HIS A 157 -3.93 -10.32 3.25
C HIS A 157 -2.66 -10.34 2.39
N ALA A 158 -2.00 -11.49 2.24
CA ALA A 158 -0.80 -11.58 1.41
C ALA A 158 -1.13 -11.40 -0.07
N GLU A 159 -2.26 -11.93 -0.55
CA GLU A 159 -2.70 -11.81 -1.94
C GLU A 159 -3.06 -10.36 -2.33
N VAL A 160 -3.68 -9.61 -1.40
CA VAL A 160 -4.09 -8.22 -1.66
C VAL A 160 -2.93 -7.23 -1.51
N ILE A 161 -2.08 -7.42 -0.49
CA ILE A 161 -1.03 -6.46 -0.10
C ILE A 161 0.25 -6.66 -0.91
N VAL A 162 0.60 -7.92 -1.22
CA VAL A 162 1.88 -8.25 -1.86
C VAL A 162 1.70 -8.30 -3.37
N ALA A 163 2.41 -7.40 -4.06
CA ALA A 163 2.58 -7.50 -5.50
C ALA A 163 3.86 -8.28 -5.80
N GLU A 164 3.81 -9.23 -6.73
CA GLU A 164 4.92 -10.06 -7.16
C GLU A 164 5.10 -9.95 -8.67
N ASP A 165 6.36 -9.92 -9.14
CA ASP A 165 6.67 -10.12 -10.56
C ASP A 165 8.00 -10.85 -10.74
N ILE A 166 8.16 -11.46 -11.91
CA ILE A 166 9.32 -12.28 -12.29
C ILE A 166 9.92 -11.74 -13.59
N ALA A 167 11.23 -11.53 -13.59
CA ALA A 167 11.98 -11.21 -14.79
C ALA A 167 13.07 -12.25 -15.04
N HIS A 168 13.27 -12.57 -16.31
CA HIS A 168 14.31 -13.45 -16.78
C HIS A 168 15.41 -12.62 -17.44
N VAL A 169 16.65 -12.91 -17.09
CA VAL A 169 17.84 -12.21 -17.60
C VAL A 169 18.72 -13.21 -18.32
N ASN A 170 19.06 -12.90 -19.56
CA ASN A 170 20.02 -13.68 -20.30
C ASN A 170 21.43 -13.16 -20.01
N THR A 171 22.28 -14.02 -19.46
CA THR A 171 23.70 -13.74 -19.21
C THR A 171 24.57 -14.69 -20.02
N ALA A 172 25.86 -14.38 -20.18
CA ALA A 172 26.77 -15.24 -20.94
C ALA A 172 26.83 -16.69 -20.41
N MET A 173 26.59 -16.90 -19.11
CA MET A 173 26.61 -18.22 -18.48
C MET A 173 25.25 -18.95 -18.56
N GLY A 174 24.20 -18.27 -19.01
CA GLY A 174 22.83 -18.79 -19.09
C GLY A 174 21.80 -17.84 -18.48
N LEU A 175 20.66 -18.40 -18.08
CA LEU A 175 19.50 -17.62 -17.66
C LEU A 175 19.44 -17.46 -16.14
N ILE A 176 19.24 -16.22 -15.68
CA ILE A 176 19.04 -15.87 -14.28
C ILE A 176 17.60 -15.39 -14.09
N GLY A 177 16.90 -15.98 -13.13
CA GLY A 177 15.57 -15.56 -12.70
C GLY A 177 15.64 -14.58 -11.54
N ILE A 178 14.93 -13.47 -11.68
CA ILE A 178 14.70 -12.46 -10.64
C ILE A 178 13.23 -12.53 -10.26
N ARG A 179 12.95 -12.65 -8.96
CA ARG A 179 11.60 -12.56 -8.42
C ARG A 179 11.58 -11.52 -7.31
N ILE A 180 10.76 -10.48 -7.47
CA ILE A 180 10.60 -9.41 -6.48
C ILE A 180 9.18 -9.44 -5.94
N ARG A 181 9.06 -9.46 -4.62
CA ARG A 181 7.79 -9.33 -3.88
C ARG A 181 7.84 -8.03 -3.08
N ILE A 182 6.86 -7.16 -3.27
CA ILE A 182 6.76 -5.87 -2.59
C ILE A 182 5.43 -5.81 -1.85
N ALA A 183 5.48 -5.60 -0.54
CA ALA A 183 4.30 -5.34 0.28
C ALA A 183 4.01 -3.84 0.32
N ARG A 184 2.81 -3.44 -0.12
CA ARG A 184 2.39 -2.03 -0.15
C ARG A 184 1.71 -1.64 1.15
N LYS A 185 2.19 -0.56 1.78
CA LYS A 185 1.62 -0.05 3.04
C LYS A 185 0.17 0.43 2.90
N GLU A 186 -0.17 1.03 1.77
CA GLU A 186 -1.48 1.64 1.50
C GLU A 186 -2.63 0.62 1.44
N LYS A 187 -2.34 -0.64 1.10
CA LYS A 187 -3.36 -1.70 0.96
C LYS A 187 -3.57 -2.51 2.24
N PHE A 188 -2.90 -2.12 3.33
CA PHE A 188 -3.09 -2.79 4.62
C PHE A 188 -4.46 -2.41 5.17
N VAL A 189 -5.39 -3.37 5.18
CA VAL A 189 -6.71 -3.22 5.81
C VAL A 189 -6.55 -3.58 7.29
N PRO A 190 -6.59 -2.62 8.23
CA PRO A 190 -6.62 -2.95 9.64
C PRO A 190 -7.96 -3.62 9.97
N GLU A 191 -7.91 -4.82 10.53
CA GLU A 191 -9.10 -5.58 10.93
C GLU A 191 -9.83 -4.94 12.13
N PHE A 192 -9.15 -4.05 12.84
CA PHE A 192 -9.70 -3.30 13.96
C PHE A 192 -9.30 -1.82 13.85
N GLU A 193 -10.27 -0.96 13.57
CA GLU A 193 -10.11 0.47 13.78
C GLU A 193 -10.39 0.77 15.26
N LEU A 194 -9.32 0.97 16.03
CA LEU A 194 -9.44 1.59 17.35
C LEU A 194 -10.07 2.98 17.14
N LYS A 195 -11.36 3.12 17.45
CA LYS A 195 -11.98 4.42 17.67
C LYS A 195 -11.20 5.09 18.79
N LYS A 196 -10.24 5.93 18.42
CA LYS A 196 -9.59 6.83 19.38
C LYS A 196 -10.72 7.67 19.94
N VAL A 197 -11.10 7.41 21.20
CA VAL A 197 -11.90 8.35 21.98
C VAL A 197 -11.16 9.67 21.85
N GLN A 198 -11.77 10.63 21.16
CA GLN A 198 -11.26 11.99 21.15
C GLN A 198 -11.20 12.37 22.62
N LYS A 199 -10.00 12.47 23.19
CA LYS A 199 -9.81 13.23 24.42
C LYS A 199 -10.22 14.64 24.06
N GLU A 200 -11.47 14.98 24.28
CA GLU A 200 -11.92 16.36 24.33
C GLU A 200 -10.95 17.04 25.28
N LYS A 201 -10.08 17.88 24.72
CA LYS A 201 -9.32 18.81 25.54
C LYS A 201 -10.37 19.57 26.34
N PRO A 202 -10.33 19.58 27.68
CA PRO A 202 -11.27 20.38 28.45
C PRO A 202 -11.17 21.80 27.92
N LYS A 203 -12.27 22.29 27.32
CA LYS A 203 -12.40 23.67 26.91
C LYS A 203 -12.14 24.49 28.15
N GLN A 204 -11.02 25.21 28.19
CA GLN A 204 -10.78 26.28 29.15
C GLN A 204 -11.97 27.24 29.01
N LYS A 205 -12.91 27.16 29.96
CA LYS A 205 -13.93 28.18 30.14
C LYS A 205 -13.15 29.46 30.42
N LYS A 206 -13.16 30.38 29.46
CA LYS A 206 -12.71 31.75 29.67
C LYS A 206 -13.54 32.29 30.83
N ALA A 207 -12.91 32.48 31.98
CA ALA A 207 -13.45 33.30 33.04
C ALA A 207 -13.67 34.70 32.45
N LYS A 208 -14.92 35.10 32.29
CA LYS A 208 -15.27 36.52 32.23
C LYS A 208 -15.20 37.03 33.66
N VAL A 209 -14.16 37.80 33.95
CA VAL A 209 -14.12 38.68 35.12
C VAL A 209 -14.86 39.94 34.67
N GLU A 210 -16.05 40.16 35.21
CA GLU A 210 -16.64 41.49 35.28
C GLU A 210 -16.60 41.91 36.75
N GLU A 211 -15.78 42.92 37.02
CA GLU A 211 -15.73 43.61 38.30
C GLU A 211 -16.93 44.54 38.39
N ILE A 212 -17.70 44.43 39.48
CA ILE A 212 -18.57 45.51 39.97
C ILE A 212 -18.36 45.58 41.47
N GLU A 213 -17.73 46.65 41.93
CA GLU A 213 -17.67 47.03 43.35
C GLU A 213 -18.93 47.82 43.72
N VAL A 214 -19.65 47.41 44.77
CA VAL A 214 -20.20 48.32 45.80
C VAL A 214 -20.36 47.59 47.15
N GLU A 215 -19.70 48.12 48.18
CA GLU A 215 -19.94 47.98 49.64
C GLU A 215 -19.82 46.59 50.33
N GLY A 216 -18.57 46.15 50.52
CA GLY A 216 -18.07 45.83 51.88
C GLY A 216 -18.60 44.61 52.64
N ALA A 217 -18.66 43.41 52.07
CA ALA A 217 -18.49 42.13 52.79
C ALA A 217 -18.50 40.92 51.81
N LYS A 218 -17.59 39.95 52.00
CA LYS A 218 -17.53 38.71 51.20
C LYS A 218 -18.42 37.63 51.80
N VAL A 219 -19.40 37.11 51.05
CA VAL A 219 -19.99 35.78 51.30
C VAL A 219 -20.36 35.13 49.97
N GLU A 220 -19.74 33.99 49.67
CA GLU A 220 -20.15 33.07 48.60
C GLU A 220 -21.13 32.05 49.18
N VAL A 221 -22.30 31.88 48.54
CA VAL A 221 -23.18 30.72 48.76
C VAL A 221 -23.40 30.06 47.40
N VAL A 222 -22.90 28.83 47.27
CA VAL A 222 -23.22 27.94 46.15
C VAL A 222 -24.29 26.96 46.63
N LYS A 223 -25.47 27.00 46.00
CA LYS A 223 -26.45 25.91 46.08
C LYS A 223 -26.08 24.86 45.03
N THR A 224 -25.81 23.65 45.50
CA THR A 224 -25.72 22.43 44.70
C THR A 224 -27.11 21.86 44.47
N ASP A 225 -27.51 21.70 43.21
CA ASP A 225 -28.59 20.79 42.83
C ASP A 225 -27.97 19.54 42.21
N GLU A 226 -28.09 18.44 42.96
CA GLU A 226 -27.76 17.09 42.52
C GLU A 226 -28.89 16.56 41.62
N GLU A 227 -28.56 16.16 40.40
CA GLU A 227 -29.37 15.17 39.67
C GLU A 227 -28.50 14.00 39.20
N LYS A 228 -28.83 12.84 39.77
CA LYS A 228 -28.17 11.54 39.62
C LYS A 228 -28.26 11.03 38.17
N ALA A 229 -27.13 10.91 37.49
CA ALA A 229 -27.02 10.21 36.21
C ALA A 229 -26.80 8.70 36.43
N LYS A 230 -27.69 7.87 35.88
CA LYS A 230 -27.52 6.41 35.79
C LYS A 230 -26.48 6.08 34.70
N ALA A 231 -25.38 5.40 35.10
CA ALA A 231 -24.27 4.98 34.24
C ALA A 231 -24.71 4.00 33.12
N LYS A 232 -24.12 4.13 31.92
CA LYS A 232 -24.50 3.33 30.73
C LYS A 232 -23.39 2.41 30.20
N THR A 233 -22.20 2.38 30.82
CA THR A 233 -21.09 1.49 30.42
C THR A 233 -20.37 0.87 31.62
N GLU A 234 -19.80 -0.33 31.44
CA GLU A 234 -19.05 -1.07 32.48
C GLU A 234 -17.89 -0.23 33.07
N SER A 235 -17.29 0.65 32.27
CA SER A 235 -16.22 1.56 32.69
C SER A 235 -16.70 2.65 33.65
N GLU A 236 -17.92 3.14 33.50
CA GLU A 236 -18.53 4.12 34.41
C GLU A 236 -19.01 3.45 35.72
N GLN A 237 -19.43 2.19 35.65
CA GLN A 237 -19.76 1.40 36.85
C GLN A 237 -18.53 1.12 37.70
N ILE A 238 -17.41 0.74 37.09
CA ILE A 238 -16.15 0.51 37.82
C ILE A 238 -15.68 1.78 38.53
N ALA A 239 -15.78 2.95 37.88
CA ALA A 239 -15.41 4.22 38.48
C ALA A 239 -16.34 4.62 39.65
N LEU A 240 -17.65 4.39 39.52
CA LEU A 240 -18.63 4.62 40.59
C LEU A 240 -18.47 3.62 41.75
N GLU A 241 -18.07 2.39 41.49
CA GLU A 241 -17.76 1.38 42.52
C GLU A 241 -16.44 1.68 43.24
N GLU A 242 -15.44 2.19 42.53
CA GLU A 242 -14.16 2.62 43.10
C GLU A 242 -14.31 3.85 43.99
N GLU A 243 -15.20 4.78 43.65
CA GLU A 243 -15.57 5.90 44.53
C GLU A 243 -16.38 5.44 45.75
N LYS A 244 -17.30 4.47 45.58
CA LYS A 244 -18.06 3.90 46.71
C LYS A 244 -17.16 3.12 47.67
N MET A 245 -16.18 2.36 47.17
CA MET A 245 -15.23 1.61 48.00
C MET A 245 -14.33 2.52 48.87
N LYS A 246 -14.07 3.76 48.44
CA LYS A 246 -13.33 4.75 49.25
C LYS A 246 -14.17 5.36 50.39
N SER A 247 -15.49 5.27 50.29
CA SER A 247 -16.44 5.82 51.29
C SER A 247 -17.01 4.80 52.27
N ILE A 248 -16.57 3.53 52.19
CA ILE A 248 -16.97 2.51 53.17
C ILE A 248 -16.04 2.67 54.38
N GLU A 249 -16.55 3.26 55.45
CA GLU A 249 -15.90 3.21 56.77
C GLU A 249 -15.85 1.74 57.20
N THR A 250 -14.64 1.17 57.21
CA THR A 250 -14.40 -0.19 57.70
C THR A 250 -14.49 -0.18 59.22
N LEU A 251 -15.21 -1.15 59.79
CA LEU A 251 -15.38 -1.36 61.24
C LEU A 251 -14.05 -1.52 62.02
N GLU A 252 -12.92 -1.61 61.32
CA GLU A 252 -11.56 -1.57 61.89
C GLU A 252 -11.21 -0.19 62.49
N GLU A 253 -11.71 0.92 61.93
CA GLU A 253 -11.47 2.27 62.46
C GLU A 253 -12.31 2.60 63.71
N GLU A 254 -13.41 1.87 63.93
CA GLU A 254 -14.21 1.98 65.15
C GLU A 254 -13.66 1.11 66.30
N GLU A 255 -13.05 -0.05 66.01
CA GLU A 255 -12.39 -0.89 67.02
C GLU A 255 -11.10 -0.26 67.56
N GLU A 256 -10.37 0.51 66.75
CA GLU A 256 -9.18 1.26 67.22
C GLU A 256 -9.52 2.44 68.14
N LYS A 257 -10.75 2.98 68.08
CA LYS A 257 -11.21 4.06 68.96
C LYS A 257 -11.72 3.57 70.33
N LEU A 258 -11.92 2.26 70.49
CA LEU A 258 -12.49 1.62 71.70
C LEU A 258 -11.48 0.84 72.56
N LYS A 259 -10.18 0.81 72.18
CA LYS A 259 -9.08 0.31 73.02
C LYS A 259 -8.39 1.46 73.77
#